data_AF-A0A496AZ05-F1
#
_entry.id   AF-A0A496AZ05-F1
#
_cell.length_a   1.000
_cell.length_b   1.000
_cell.length_c   1.000
_cell.angle_alpha   90.00
_cell.angle_beta   90.00
_cell.angle_gamma   90.00
#
_symmetry.space_group_name_H-M   'P 1'
#
loop_
_entity.id
_entity.type
_entity.pdbx_description
1 polymer ?
#
loop_
_entity_poly.entity_id
_entity_poly.type
_entity_poly.pdbx_seq_one_letter_code
_entity_poly.pdbx_strand_id
1 'polypeptide(L)'
;MTGFEEYSTDGFYDEMFAPDGSARSAAQMLVERIAGFPEGELTRRQIAAEYALLRMGITFNVYADEQGVEKIFPFDLIPRIIDASEWEWIERGLKQRIHALNLFIDDVYHDQKILKDGIVPADVVLSSERYLQPCIGLDPPRGVWCHITGTDLVRDGDGQVYVLEDNLGCPSGVS
;
A
#
# COMPACT_ATOMS: atom_id res chain seq x y z
N MET A 1 23.91 21.42 14.35
CA MET A 1 22.68 21.94 13.71
C MET A 1 21.92 20.71 13.25
N THR A 2 20.69 20.59 13.70
CA THR A 2 19.83 19.44 13.40
C THR A 2 19.35 19.61 11.96
N GLY A 3 19.57 18.63 11.08
CA GLY A 3 19.35 18.75 9.63
C GLY A 3 17.91 18.96 9.14
N PHE A 4 16.98 19.34 10.03
CA PHE A 4 15.56 19.54 9.75
C PHE A 4 15.08 20.98 10.00
N GLU A 5 15.97 21.92 10.32
CA GLU A 5 15.61 23.33 10.64
C GLU A 5 14.89 24.05 9.48
N GLU A 6 15.13 23.63 8.23
CA GLU A 6 14.47 24.18 7.03
C GLU A 6 13.31 23.30 6.52
N TYR A 7 12.98 22.20 7.21
CA TYR A 7 11.92 21.28 6.79
C TYR A 7 10.53 21.89 7.05
N SER A 8 9.72 21.99 6.01
CA SER A 8 8.33 22.46 6.07
C SER A 8 7.39 21.33 5.69
N THR A 9 6.31 21.18 6.47
CA THR A 9 5.23 20.23 6.17
C THR A 9 4.20 20.80 5.19
N ASP A 10 4.32 22.08 4.85
CA ASP A 10 3.42 22.80 3.93
C ASP A 10 1.92 22.68 4.26
N GLY A 11 1.60 22.40 5.52
CA GLY A 11 0.23 22.23 6.01
C GLY A 11 -0.38 20.84 5.73
N PHE A 12 0.37 19.91 5.14
CA PHE A 12 -0.06 18.53 4.97
C PHE A 12 0.16 17.71 6.24
N TYR A 13 -0.54 16.57 6.33
CA TYR A 13 -0.21 15.58 7.34
C TYR A 13 1.14 14.94 7.00
N ASP A 14 2.17 15.28 7.77
CA ASP A 14 3.47 14.64 7.69
C ASP A 14 3.60 13.49 8.70
N GLU A 15 4.29 12.43 8.31
CA GLU A 15 4.45 11.21 9.11
C GLU A 15 5.55 11.34 10.17
N MET A 16 6.51 12.24 9.96
CA MET A 16 7.63 12.45 10.88
C MET A 16 7.38 13.60 11.83
N PHE A 17 6.72 14.67 11.39
CA PHE A 17 6.56 15.91 12.13
C PHE A 17 5.09 16.28 12.35
N ALA A 18 4.80 16.81 13.53
CA ALA A 18 3.54 17.44 13.87
C ALA A 18 3.51 18.90 13.34
N PRO A 19 2.33 19.56 13.29
CA PRO A 19 2.22 20.93 12.79
C PRO A 19 3.05 21.98 13.54
N ASP A 20 3.47 21.69 14.78
CA ASP A 20 4.34 22.55 15.58
C ASP A 20 5.85 22.31 15.31
N GLY A 21 6.17 21.43 14.36
CA GLY A 21 7.54 21.05 14.00
C GLY A 21 8.17 20.01 14.94
N SER A 22 7.45 19.54 15.96
CA SER A 22 7.95 18.47 16.82
C SER A 22 7.88 17.12 16.10
N ALA A 23 8.85 16.24 16.36
CA ALA A 23 8.81 14.87 15.84
C ALA A 23 7.65 14.10 16.49
N ARG A 24 6.88 13.38 15.68
CA ARG A 24 5.85 12.46 16.18
C ARG A 24 6.49 11.32 16.96
N SER A 25 5.78 10.81 17.97
CA SER A 25 6.29 9.75 18.85
C SER A 25 6.85 8.54 18.09
N ALA A 26 6.16 8.07 17.05
CA ALA A 26 6.60 6.94 16.24
C ALA A 26 7.89 7.24 15.45
N ALA A 27 8.09 8.49 15.02
CA ALA A 27 9.23 8.92 14.23
C ALA A 27 10.41 9.44 15.05
N GLN A 28 10.24 9.66 16.36
CA GLN A 28 11.23 10.31 17.22
C GLN A 28 12.61 9.64 17.13
N MET A 29 12.67 8.31 17.27
CA MET A 29 13.94 7.57 17.20
C MET A 29 14.64 7.72 15.84
N LEU A 30 13.87 7.80 14.75
CA LEU A 30 14.41 7.99 13.40
C LEU A 30 14.95 9.41 13.24
N VAL A 31 14.19 10.42 13.68
CA VAL A 31 14.60 11.83 13.63
C VAL A 31 15.89 12.03 14.42
N GLU A 32 15.96 11.53 15.66
CA GLU A 32 17.17 11.61 16.49
C GLU A 32 18.37 10.92 15.83
N ARG A 33 18.14 9.74 15.22
CA ARG A 33 19.18 9.00 14.52
C ARG A 33 19.73 9.76 13.31
N ILE A 34 18.86 10.36 12.50
CA ILE A 34 19.25 11.13 11.32
C ILE A 34 19.96 12.42 11.76
N ALA A 35 19.43 13.12 12.75
CA ALA A 35 20.01 14.35 13.27
C ALA A 35 21.40 14.15 13.89
N GLY A 36 21.70 12.94 14.37
CA GLY A 36 23.01 12.56 14.90
C GLY A 36 24.06 12.20 13.83
N PHE A 37 23.70 12.18 12.54
CA PHE A 37 24.66 11.87 11.49
C PHE A 37 25.57 13.05 11.13
N PRO A 38 26.84 12.79 10.74
CA PRO A 38 27.65 13.79 10.07
C PRO A 38 27.00 14.28 8.77
N GLU A 39 27.34 15.49 8.36
CA GLU A 39 26.91 16.04 7.08
C GLU A 39 27.29 15.08 5.91
N GLY A 40 26.35 14.87 4.98
CA GLY A 40 26.54 13.99 3.82
C GLY A 40 26.45 12.49 4.11
N GLU A 41 26.36 12.05 5.36
CA GLU A 41 26.29 10.62 5.71
C GLU A 41 25.01 9.96 5.19
N LEU A 42 23.86 10.65 5.21
CA LEU A 42 22.60 10.13 4.68
C LEU A 42 22.72 9.90 3.16
N THR A 43 23.26 10.88 2.42
CA THR A 43 23.54 10.76 0.98
C THR A 43 24.52 9.62 0.68
N ARG A 44 25.58 9.48 1.49
CA ARG A 44 26.54 8.38 1.35
C ARG A 44 25.86 7.02 1.51
N ARG A 45 24.94 6.87 2.47
CA ARG A 45 24.17 5.65 2.66
C ARG A 45 23.20 5.40 1.51
N GLN A 46 22.56 6.45 0.99
CA GLN A 46 21.61 6.36 -0.13
C GLN A 46 22.30 5.77 -1.35
N ILE A 47 23.45 6.35 -1.72
CA ILE A 47 24.30 5.85 -2.81
C ILE A 47 24.74 4.40 -2.56
N ALA A 48 25.14 4.06 -1.34
CA ALA A 48 25.54 2.70 -1.00
C ALA A 48 24.39 1.68 -1.13
N ALA A 49 23.16 2.07 -0.74
CA ALA A 49 21.96 1.25 -0.88
C ALA A 49 21.61 1.02 -2.36
N GLU A 50 21.62 2.08 -3.18
CA GLU A 50 21.40 1.98 -4.64
C GLU A 50 22.41 1.05 -5.32
N TYR A 51 23.70 1.16 -4.97
CA TYR A 51 24.72 0.23 -5.48
C TYR A 51 24.51 -1.21 -5.02
N ALA A 52 24.04 -1.42 -3.79
CA ALA A 52 23.71 -2.75 -3.29
C ALA A 52 22.54 -3.36 -4.07
N LEU A 53 21.46 -2.59 -4.28
CA LEU A 53 20.29 -3.03 -5.07
C LEU A 53 20.68 -3.37 -6.51
N LEU A 54 21.50 -2.52 -7.16
CA LEU A 54 22.03 -2.79 -8.49
C LEU A 54 22.81 -4.11 -8.54
N ARG A 55 23.70 -4.36 -7.56
CA ARG A 55 24.49 -5.59 -7.49
C ARG A 55 23.66 -6.84 -7.20
N MET A 56 22.53 -6.69 -6.51
CA MET A 56 21.59 -7.77 -6.26
C MET A 56 20.69 -8.06 -7.47
N GLY A 57 20.80 -7.28 -8.54
CA GLY A 57 19.91 -7.40 -9.70
C GLY A 57 18.47 -6.99 -9.39
N ILE A 58 18.26 -6.16 -8.37
CA ILE A 58 16.96 -5.57 -8.07
C ILE A 58 16.80 -4.37 -9.01
N THR A 59 16.45 -4.68 -10.26
CA THR A 59 16.19 -3.74 -11.33
C THR A 59 14.71 -3.83 -11.74
N PHE A 60 14.14 -2.73 -12.24
CA PHE A 60 12.79 -2.75 -12.80
C PHE A 60 12.85 -2.45 -14.29
N ASN A 61 12.09 -3.23 -15.07
CA ASN A 61 11.93 -3.00 -16.50
C ASN A 61 11.06 -1.76 -16.70
N VAL A 62 11.66 -0.67 -17.18
CA VAL A 62 10.88 0.47 -17.65
C VAL A 62 10.26 0.06 -18.98
N TYR A 63 8.99 -0.35 -18.96
CA TYR A 63 8.20 -0.68 -20.16
C TYR A 63 8.03 0.50 -21.15
N ALA A 64 8.66 1.65 -20.89
CA ALA A 64 8.52 2.87 -21.68
C ALA A 64 9.59 3.07 -22.77
N ASP A 65 10.69 2.30 -22.77
CA ASP A 65 11.71 2.40 -23.83
C ASP A 65 11.90 1.05 -24.53
N GLU A 66 11.74 1.01 -25.85
CA GLU A 66 12.03 -0.14 -26.75
C GLU A 66 13.49 -0.65 -26.67
N GLN A 67 14.31 -0.07 -25.81
CA GLN A 67 15.74 -0.34 -25.64
C GLN A 67 16.07 -1.26 -24.47
N GLY A 68 15.08 -1.69 -23.66
CA GLY A 68 15.31 -2.66 -22.58
C GLY A 68 16.34 -2.21 -21.54
N VAL A 69 16.45 -0.90 -21.31
CA VAL A 69 17.41 -0.34 -20.35
C VAL A 69 16.90 -0.61 -18.94
N GLU A 70 17.53 -1.55 -18.24
CA GLU A 70 17.29 -1.79 -16.82
C GLU A 70 17.64 -0.54 -16.01
N LYS A 71 16.68 -0.03 -15.23
CA LYS A 71 16.93 1.02 -14.23
C LYS A 71 16.96 0.41 -12.84
N ILE A 72 17.82 0.99 -11.99
CA ILE A 72 17.84 0.67 -10.56
C ILE A 72 16.47 1.04 -9.99
N PHE A 73 15.91 0.15 -9.19
CA PHE A 73 14.69 0.43 -8.46
C PHE A 73 14.90 1.66 -7.56
N PRO A 74 14.13 2.75 -7.74
CA PRO A 74 14.28 3.93 -6.89
C PRO A 74 13.91 3.54 -5.45
N PHE A 75 14.86 3.76 -4.55
CA PHE A 75 14.75 3.33 -3.16
C PHE A 75 14.98 4.53 -2.26
N ASP A 76 14.13 4.72 -1.25
CA ASP A 76 14.32 5.75 -0.23
C ASP A 76 14.79 5.09 1.07
N LEU A 77 15.83 5.64 1.68
CA LEU A 77 16.34 5.17 2.96
C LEU A 77 15.46 5.53 4.16
N ILE A 78 14.59 6.54 4.01
CA ILE A 78 13.72 7.01 5.08
C ILE A 78 12.49 6.11 5.12
N PRO A 79 12.35 5.24 6.14
CA PRO A 79 11.22 4.34 6.20
C PRO A 79 9.94 5.10 6.56
N ARG A 80 8.81 4.64 5.99
CA ARG A 80 7.48 4.99 6.50
C ARG A 80 7.25 4.22 7.80
N ILE A 81 7.35 4.89 8.94
CA ILE A 81 7.07 4.28 10.24
C ILE A 81 5.56 4.28 10.46
N ILE A 82 5.02 3.12 10.83
CA ILE A 82 3.61 2.95 11.20
C ILE A 82 3.58 2.61 12.68
N ASP A 83 2.79 3.35 13.45
CA ASP A 83 2.60 3.06 14.87
C ASP A 83 1.91 1.70 15.06
N ALA A 84 2.30 0.95 16.09
CA ALA A 84 1.74 -0.37 16.35
C ALA A 84 0.21 -0.33 16.55
N SER A 85 -0.30 0.67 17.27
CA SER A 85 -1.74 0.80 17.53
C SER A 85 -2.53 1.14 16.26
N GLU A 86 -1.93 1.94 15.36
CA GLU A 86 -2.52 2.22 14.05
C GLU A 86 -2.51 0.97 13.16
N TRP A 87 -1.39 0.24 13.13
CA TRP A 87 -1.29 -1.00 12.36
C TRP A 87 -2.31 -2.04 12.84
N GLU A 88 -2.51 -2.19 14.15
CA GLU A 88 -3.54 -3.09 14.70
C GLU A 88 -4.95 -2.71 14.22
N TRP A 89 -5.25 -1.41 14.11
CA TRP A 89 -6.53 -0.94 13.58
C TRP A 89 -6.65 -1.24 12.07
N ILE A 90 -5.63 -0.91 11.29
CA ILE A 90 -5.56 -1.17 9.84
C ILE A 90 -5.70 -2.66 9.56
N GLU A 91 -4.91 -3.51 10.22
CA GLU A 91 -4.91 -4.96 10.03
C GLU A 91 -6.30 -5.55 10.30
N ARG A 92 -6.95 -5.12 11.37
CA ARG A 92 -8.33 -5.55 11.69
C ARG A 92 -9.32 -5.14 10.61
N GLY A 93 -9.23 -3.90 10.12
CA GLY A 93 -10.07 -3.39 9.04
C GLY A 93 -9.86 -4.16 7.74
N LEU A 94 -8.60 -4.44 7.38
CA LEU A 94 -8.24 -5.22 6.20
C LEU A 94 -8.79 -6.65 6.29
N LYS A 95 -8.63 -7.34 7.42
CA LYS A 95 -9.20 -8.69 7.63
C LYS A 95 -10.71 -8.70 7.46
N GLN A 96 -11.42 -7.71 8.01
CA GLN A 96 -12.86 -7.57 7.84
C GLN A 96 -13.22 -7.34 6.38
N ARG A 97 -12.53 -6.41 5.70
CA ARG A 97 -12.78 -6.05 4.30
C ARG A 97 -12.58 -7.23 3.35
N ILE A 98 -11.45 -7.95 3.48
CA ILE A 98 -11.13 -9.12 2.66
C ILE A 98 -12.17 -10.22 2.87
N HIS A 99 -12.62 -10.44 4.11
CA HIS A 99 -13.68 -11.40 4.40
C HIS A 99 -14.99 -11.01 3.70
N ALA A 100 -15.39 -9.74 3.75
CA ALA A 100 -16.58 -9.25 3.07
C ALA A 100 -16.48 -9.36 1.54
N LEU A 101 -15.32 -9.03 0.96
CA LEU A 101 -15.06 -9.16 -0.48
C LEU A 101 -15.15 -10.62 -0.94
N ASN A 102 -14.59 -11.55 -0.15
CA ASN A 102 -14.66 -12.98 -0.45
C ASN A 102 -16.12 -13.48 -0.46
N LEU A 103 -16.92 -13.08 0.53
CA LEU A 103 -18.35 -13.41 0.59
C LEU A 103 -19.16 -12.73 -0.51
N PHE A 104 -18.79 -11.50 -0.89
CA PHE A 104 -19.44 -10.78 -1.99
C PHE A 104 -19.25 -11.51 -3.32
N ILE A 105 -18.03 -11.95 -3.62
CA ILE A 105 -17.74 -12.70 -4.86
C ILE A 105 -18.51 -14.02 -4.86
N ASP A 106 -18.52 -14.72 -3.72
CA ASP A 106 -19.27 -15.97 -3.56
C ASP A 106 -20.77 -15.78 -3.83
N ASP A 107 -21.39 -14.76 -3.22
CA ASP A 107 -22.80 -14.45 -3.42
C ASP A 107 -23.10 -14.08 -4.89
N VAL A 108 -22.25 -13.25 -5.52
CA VAL A 108 -22.42 -12.83 -6.92
C VAL A 108 -22.44 -14.00 -7.90
N TYR A 109 -21.63 -15.03 -7.66
CA TYR A 109 -21.60 -16.23 -8.50
C TYR A 109 -22.61 -17.32 -8.10
N HIS A 110 -23.35 -17.13 -7.01
CA HIS A 110 -24.36 -18.07 -6.51
C HIS A 110 -25.74 -17.42 -6.36
N ASP A 111 -26.14 -17.13 -5.12
CA ASP A 111 -27.52 -16.74 -4.78
C ASP A 111 -27.85 -15.30 -5.15
N GLN A 112 -26.84 -14.46 -5.41
CA GLN A 112 -26.97 -13.03 -5.76
C GLN A 112 -27.88 -12.27 -4.79
N LYS A 113 -27.82 -12.59 -3.49
CA LYS A 113 -28.66 -11.96 -2.46
C LYS A 113 -28.43 -10.46 -2.41
N ILE A 114 -27.18 -10.01 -2.45
CA ILE A 114 -26.83 -8.58 -2.39
C ILE A 114 -27.42 -7.79 -3.57
N LEU A 115 -27.61 -8.44 -4.72
CA LEU A 115 -28.24 -7.85 -5.91
C LEU A 115 -29.77 -7.89 -5.81
N LYS A 116 -30.33 -9.03 -5.37
CA LYS A 116 -31.78 -9.22 -5.19
C LYS A 116 -32.35 -8.29 -4.10
N ASP A 117 -31.56 -8.02 -3.07
CA ASP A 117 -31.91 -7.09 -1.98
C ASP A 117 -31.72 -5.63 -2.37
N GLY A 118 -31.14 -5.34 -3.55
CA GLY A 118 -30.96 -3.99 -4.07
C GLY A 118 -29.89 -3.16 -3.37
N ILE A 119 -29.02 -3.79 -2.56
CA ILE A 119 -27.91 -3.11 -1.87
C ILE A 119 -26.81 -2.73 -2.86
N VAL A 120 -26.50 -3.63 -3.81
CA VAL A 120 -25.62 -3.35 -4.94
C VAL A 120 -26.44 -3.43 -6.23
N PRO A 121 -26.43 -2.39 -7.08
CA PRO A 121 -27.12 -2.43 -8.37
C PRO A 121 -26.61 -3.58 -9.25
N ALA A 122 -27.53 -4.40 -9.74
CA ALA A 122 -27.18 -5.60 -10.53
C ALA A 122 -26.44 -5.25 -11.82
N ASP A 123 -26.77 -4.13 -12.45
CA ASP A 123 -26.13 -3.65 -13.68
C ASP A 123 -24.64 -3.34 -13.46
N VAL A 124 -24.27 -2.71 -12.35
CA VAL A 124 -22.86 -2.40 -12.01
C VAL A 124 -21.99 -3.65 -11.96
N VAL A 125 -22.55 -4.78 -11.53
CA VAL A 125 -21.82 -6.05 -11.40
C VAL A 125 -21.90 -6.86 -12.70
N LEU A 126 -23.11 -7.13 -13.19
CA LEU A 126 -23.36 -8.09 -14.26
C LEU A 126 -22.96 -7.56 -15.65
N SER A 127 -22.81 -6.24 -15.82
CA SER A 127 -22.28 -5.67 -17.07
C SER A 127 -20.75 -5.57 -17.10
N SER A 128 -20.06 -5.92 -16.01
CA SER A 128 -18.60 -5.81 -15.93
C SER A 128 -17.93 -6.84 -16.84
N GLU A 129 -16.91 -6.40 -17.58
CA GLU A 129 -16.05 -7.32 -18.35
C GLU A 129 -15.27 -8.31 -17.45
N ARG A 130 -15.16 -8.00 -16.15
CA ARG A 130 -14.52 -8.86 -15.15
C ARG A 130 -15.48 -9.88 -14.53
N TYR A 131 -16.79 -9.77 -14.80
CA TYR A 131 -17.75 -10.80 -14.39
C TYR A 131 -17.67 -11.99 -15.34
N LEU A 132 -17.32 -13.17 -14.80
CA LEU A 132 -17.06 -14.35 -15.60
C LEU A 132 -18.23 -15.33 -15.49
N GLN A 133 -19.06 -15.41 -16.53
CA GLN A 133 -20.15 -16.41 -16.60
C GLN A 133 -19.71 -17.85 -16.28
N PRO A 134 -18.50 -18.32 -16.68
CA PRO A 134 -18.03 -19.66 -16.31
C PRO A 134 -17.86 -19.90 -14.80
N CYS A 135 -17.81 -18.85 -13.99
CA CYS A 135 -17.68 -18.97 -12.53
C CYS A 135 -19.03 -19.15 -11.81
N ILE A 136 -20.17 -19.05 -12.52
CA ILE A 136 -21.49 -19.22 -11.91
C ILE A 136 -21.64 -20.65 -11.36
N GLY A 137 -21.94 -20.77 -10.07
CA GLY A 137 -22.06 -22.05 -9.35
C GLY A 137 -20.74 -22.77 -9.09
N LEU A 138 -19.60 -22.08 -9.26
CA LEU A 138 -18.28 -22.64 -8.96
C LEU A 138 -18.00 -22.55 -7.45
N ASP A 139 -17.68 -23.68 -6.83
CA ASP A 139 -17.21 -23.73 -5.44
C ASP A 139 -15.68 -23.82 -5.38
N PRO A 140 -14.95 -22.73 -5.06
CA PRO A 140 -13.51 -22.82 -4.86
C PRO A 140 -13.19 -23.64 -3.60
N PRO A 141 -12.02 -24.29 -3.55
CA PRO A 141 -11.60 -25.03 -2.36
C PRO A 141 -11.68 -24.17 -1.11
N ARG A 142 -12.37 -24.67 -0.08
CA ARG A 142 -12.61 -23.98 1.20
C ARG A 142 -13.38 -22.65 1.09
N GLY A 143 -14.05 -22.37 -0.03
CA GLY A 143 -14.81 -21.13 -0.24
C GLY A 143 -13.93 -19.88 -0.35
N VAL A 144 -12.65 -20.04 -0.71
CA VAL A 144 -11.71 -18.91 -0.82
C VAL A 144 -11.64 -18.46 -2.28
N TRP A 145 -12.18 -17.28 -2.57
CA TRP A 145 -12.10 -16.61 -3.86
C TRP A 145 -10.85 -15.72 -3.94
N CYS A 146 -10.62 -14.90 -2.91
CA CYS A 146 -9.48 -13.97 -2.84
C CYS A 146 -8.35 -14.56 -2.00
N HIS A 147 -7.51 -15.39 -2.61
CA HIS A 147 -6.41 -16.06 -1.90
C HIS A 147 -5.32 -15.09 -1.44
N ILE A 148 -5.01 -14.11 -2.30
CA ILE A 148 -4.05 -13.05 -2.03
C ILE A 148 -4.75 -11.76 -2.43
N THR A 149 -4.71 -10.76 -1.55
CA THR A 149 -5.31 -9.45 -1.76
C THR A 149 -4.27 -8.38 -1.49
N GLY A 150 -4.08 -7.48 -2.44
CA GLY A 150 -3.40 -6.20 -2.18
C GLY A 150 -4.45 -5.13 -1.94
N THR A 151 -4.33 -4.35 -0.86
CA THR A 151 -5.21 -3.20 -0.62
C THR A 151 -4.34 -1.96 -0.56
N ASP A 152 -4.62 -1.02 -1.45
CA ASP A 152 -3.87 0.23 -1.55
C ASP A 152 -4.43 1.23 -0.55
N LEU A 153 -3.57 1.68 0.35
CA LEU A 153 -3.91 2.58 1.44
C LEU A 153 -3.27 3.95 1.25
N VAL A 154 -4.02 4.99 1.56
CA VAL A 154 -3.51 6.37 1.62
C VAL A 154 -3.87 7.02 2.93
N ARG A 155 -3.02 7.94 3.37
CA ARG A 155 -3.36 8.84 4.46
C ARG A 155 -3.77 10.19 3.90
N ASP A 156 -4.93 10.69 4.29
CA ASP A 156 -5.39 12.02 3.90
C ASP A 156 -4.90 13.11 4.88
N GLY A 157 -5.17 14.38 4.56
CA GLY A 157 -4.77 15.53 5.37
C GLY A 157 -5.39 15.56 6.78
N ASP A 158 -6.47 14.82 7.02
CA ASP A 158 -7.06 14.61 8.35
C ASP A 158 -6.28 13.59 9.21
N GLY A 159 -5.22 13.00 8.64
CA GLY A 159 -4.40 11.98 9.28
C GLY A 159 -5.03 10.60 9.31
N GLN A 160 -6.21 10.39 8.72
CA GLN A 160 -6.86 9.09 8.67
C GLN A 160 -6.39 8.28 7.46
N VAL A 161 -6.44 6.96 7.59
CA VAL A 161 -6.08 6.02 6.52
C VAL A 161 -7.34 5.56 5.79
N TYR A 162 -7.29 5.62 4.47
CA TYR A 162 -8.38 5.28 3.55
C TYR A 162 -7.93 4.21 2.56
N VAL A 163 -8.87 3.36 2.15
CA VAL A 163 -8.68 2.42 1.03
C VAL A 163 -8.94 3.14 -0.27
N LEU A 164 -7.96 3.12 -1.19
CA LEU A 164 -8.15 3.58 -2.57
C LEU A 164 -8.66 2.47 -3.48
N GLU A 165 -8.03 1.29 -3.41
CA GLU A 165 -8.28 0.19 -4.34
C GLU A 165 -8.02 -1.17 -3.68
N ASP A 166 -8.72 -2.20 -4.16
CA ASP A 166 -8.47 -3.60 -3.83
C ASP A 166 -8.07 -4.39 -5.07
N ASN A 167 -6.94 -5.06 -4.99
CA ASN A 167 -6.35 -5.91 -6.02
C ASN A 167 -6.55 -7.38 -5.66
N LEU A 168 -7.60 -7.99 -6.21
CA LEU A 168 -8.08 -9.35 -5.86
C LEU A 168 -7.67 -10.45 -6.84
N GLY A 169 -7.01 -10.09 -7.94
CA GLY A 169 -6.59 -11.04 -8.99
C GLY A 169 -5.21 -11.61 -8.71
N CYS A 170 -4.20 -11.09 -9.42
CA CYS A 170 -2.80 -11.44 -9.22
C CYS A 170 -2.05 -10.22 -8.65
N PRO A 171 -2.24 -9.87 -7.37
CA PRO A 171 -1.51 -8.76 -6.77
C PRO A 171 0.00 -9.04 -6.83
N SER A 172 0.76 -8.02 -7.21
CA SER A 172 2.22 -8.04 -7.28
C SER A 172 2.82 -7.17 -6.18
N GLY A 173 4.14 -7.24 -5.97
CA GLY A 173 4.86 -6.40 -5.01
C GLY A 173 5.33 -7.12 -3.74
N VAL A 174 4.98 -8.38 -3.55
CA VAL A 174 5.61 -9.28 -2.55
C VAL A 174 6.66 -10.12 -3.27
N SER A 175 7.93 -9.94 -2.93
CA SER A 175 9.10 -10.69 -3.47
C SER A 175 9.86 -11.40 -2.36
#